data_AF-A0A7H0XKA6-F1
#
_entry.id   AF-A0A7H0XKA6-F1
#
_cell.length_a   1.000
_cell.length_b   1.000
_cell.length_c   1.000
_cell.angle_alpha   90.00
_cell.angle_beta   90.00
_cell.angle_gamma   90.00
#
_symmetry.space_group_name_H-M   'P 1'
#
loop_
_entity.id
_entity.type
_entity.pdbx_description
1 polymer ?
#
loop_
_entity_poly.entity_id
_entity_poly.type
_entity_poly.pdbx_seq_one_letter_code
_entity_poly.pdbx_strand_id
1 'polypeptide(L)'
;CAAGKGTFGTDELVKQIENAGLNSVVAHREIILPQLGAPGVAAHEVRKRTGFSVVYGPVYARDLPAFLVGGKQPEMRCVRFGLMDRTVLIPMELIPALKWAPVIVGLILLMRFAEGSGTKIGILQDIISYFGAVAMGTVVFQVLLPWIPGRSFVWKGWLLGAIWALSLAFWLRPLLWIAVSNLLVLPMITAYLALNFTGSTTFTSLSGVQKEIRL
;
A
#
# COMPACT_ATOMS: atom_id res chain seq x y z
N CYS A 1 -10.13 -1.82 -4.19
CA CYS A 1 -9.97 -3.26 -3.86
C CYS A 1 -11.01 -4.15 -4.53
N ALA A 2 -12.32 -3.98 -4.25
CA ALA A 2 -13.35 -4.91 -4.76
C ALA A 2 -13.40 -5.00 -6.30
N ALA A 3 -13.27 -3.87 -7.01
CA ALA A 3 -13.17 -3.86 -8.47
C ALA A 3 -11.94 -4.64 -8.97
N GLY A 4 -10.78 -4.44 -8.35
CA GLY A 4 -9.55 -5.18 -8.70
C GLY A 4 -9.56 -6.66 -8.31
N LYS A 5 -10.37 -7.06 -7.33
CA LYS A 5 -10.56 -8.45 -6.91
C LYS A 5 -11.72 -9.15 -7.64
N GLY A 6 -12.43 -8.44 -8.52
CA GLY A 6 -13.59 -8.97 -9.25
C GLY A 6 -14.87 -9.10 -8.41
N THR A 7 -14.87 -8.73 -7.13
CA THR A 7 -16.07 -8.80 -6.27
C THR A 7 -16.99 -7.58 -6.43
N PHE A 8 -16.52 -6.51 -7.07
CA PHE A 8 -17.35 -5.42 -7.57
C PHE A 8 -17.25 -5.42 -9.09
N GLY A 9 -18.15 -6.17 -9.73
CA GLY A 9 -18.12 -6.43 -11.16
C GLY A 9 -19.48 -6.27 -11.84
N THR A 10 -19.50 -6.40 -13.17
CA THR A 10 -20.70 -6.29 -14.00
C THR A 10 -21.82 -7.22 -13.52
N ASP A 11 -21.53 -8.50 -13.30
CA ASP A 11 -22.53 -9.50 -12.91
C ASP A 11 -23.13 -9.20 -11.54
N GLU A 12 -22.29 -8.83 -10.58
CA GLU A 12 -22.74 -8.46 -9.25
C GLU A 12 -23.64 -7.22 -9.31
N LEU A 13 -23.25 -6.21 -10.08
CA LEU A 13 -24.07 -5.00 -10.24
C LEU A 13 -25.44 -5.33 -10.87
N VAL A 14 -25.47 -6.12 -11.95
CA VAL A 14 -26.73 -6.52 -12.60
C VAL A 14 -27.63 -7.27 -11.63
N LYS A 15 -27.08 -8.24 -10.89
CA LYS A 15 -27.80 -8.99 -9.87
C LYS A 15 -28.39 -8.08 -8.80
N GLN A 16 -27.65 -7.07 -8.33
CA GLN A 16 -28.16 -6.14 -7.33
C GLN A 16 -29.26 -5.22 -7.88
N ILE A 17 -29.16 -4.80 -9.15
CA ILE A 17 -30.21 -4.01 -9.82
C ILE A 17 -31.53 -4.80 -9.89
N GLU A 18 -31.46 -6.07 -10.26
CA GLU A 18 -32.62 -6.97 -10.38
C GLU A 18 -33.22 -7.27 -9.00
N ASN A 19 -32.38 -7.64 -8.01
CA ASN A 19 -32.82 -7.95 -6.65
C ASN A 19 -33.48 -6.75 -5.95
N ALA A 20 -32.95 -5.54 -6.17
CA ALA A 20 -33.53 -4.32 -5.62
C ALA A 20 -34.78 -3.86 -6.39
N GLY A 21 -35.11 -4.48 -7.53
CA GLY A 21 -36.25 -4.11 -8.34
C GLY A 21 -36.18 -2.67 -8.83
N LEU A 22 -34.99 -2.11 -9.07
CA LEU A 22 -34.83 -0.66 -9.35
C LEU A 22 -35.69 -0.18 -10.52
N ASN A 23 -35.99 -1.07 -11.46
CA ASN A 23 -36.90 -0.84 -12.59
C ASN A 23 -38.31 -0.36 -12.19
N SER A 24 -38.80 -0.73 -11.01
CA SER A 24 -40.13 -0.35 -10.51
C SER A 24 -40.08 0.81 -9.51
N VAL A 25 -38.90 1.22 -9.05
CA VAL A 25 -38.74 2.24 -8.00
C VAL A 25 -38.45 3.62 -8.60
N VAL A 26 -37.67 3.69 -9.68
CA VAL A 26 -37.27 4.96 -10.30
C VAL A 26 -37.65 5.02 -11.78
N ALA A 27 -38.10 6.21 -12.23
CA ALA A 27 -38.45 6.44 -13.63
C ALA A 27 -37.21 6.63 -14.52
N HIS A 28 -36.11 7.17 -13.97
CA HIS A 28 -34.87 7.35 -14.70
C HIS A 28 -34.11 6.02 -14.83
N ARG A 29 -33.27 5.92 -15.86
CA ARG A 29 -32.44 4.73 -16.13
C ARG A 29 -30.96 5.05 -16.03
N GLU A 30 -30.58 5.65 -14.91
CA GLU A 30 -29.20 6.04 -14.63
C GLU A 30 -28.77 5.54 -13.24
N ILE A 31 -27.57 4.98 -13.16
CA ILE A 31 -26.93 4.53 -11.92
C ILE A 31 -25.56 5.20 -11.79
N ILE A 32 -25.35 5.85 -10.65
CA ILE A 32 -24.07 6.48 -10.32
C ILE A 32 -23.20 5.46 -9.57
N LEU A 33 -22.03 5.15 -10.12
CA LEU A 33 -21.03 4.28 -9.49
C LEU A 33 -19.81 5.09 -9.00
N PRO A 34 -19.08 4.60 -7.99
CA PRO A 34 -17.82 5.21 -7.58
C PRO A 34 -16.80 5.24 -8.73
N GLN A 35 -16.04 6.34 -8.86
CA GLN A 35 -15.05 6.52 -9.93
C GLN A 35 -14.04 5.37 -10.02
N LEU A 36 -13.58 4.87 -8.86
CA LEU A 36 -12.58 3.80 -8.76
C LEU A 36 -13.17 2.39 -8.99
N GLY A 37 -14.49 2.28 -9.18
CA GLY A 37 -15.15 1.04 -9.59
C GLY A 37 -15.05 0.76 -11.10
N ALA A 38 -14.66 1.76 -11.90
CA ALA A 38 -14.64 1.67 -13.36
C ALA A 38 -13.85 0.49 -13.94
N PRO A 39 -12.70 0.06 -13.37
CA PRO A 39 -11.97 -1.10 -13.89
C PRO A 39 -12.73 -2.42 -13.74
N GLY A 40 -13.70 -2.52 -12.83
CA GLY A 40 -14.44 -3.76 -12.56
C GLY A 40 -15.75 -3.90 -13.33
N VAL A 41 -16.33 -2.79 -13.82
CA VAL A 41 -17.69 -2.77 -14.38
C VAL A 41 -17.68 -2.37 -15.85
N ALA A 42 -18.16 -3.28 -16.70
CA ALA A 42 -18.40 -3.01 -18.11
C ALA A 42 -19.74 -2.29 -18.30
N ALA A 43 -19.71 -0.96 -18.30
CA ALA A 43 -20.91 -0.11 -18.38
C ALA A 43 -21.83 -0.43 -19.57
N HIS A 44 -21.26 -0.82 -20.72
CA HIS A 44 -22.04 -1.19 -21.90
C HIS A 44 -22.82 -2.49 -21.70
N GLU A 45 -22.24 -3.49 -21.03
CA GLU A 45 -22.93 -4.74 -20.69
C GLU A 45 -24.03 -4.53 -19.65
N VAL A 46 -23.80 -3.66 -18.64
CA VAL A 46 -24.84 -3.29 -17.66
C VAL A 46 -26.05 -2.69 -18.39
N ARG A 47 -25.81 -1.75 -19.30
CA ARG A 47 -26.89 -1.13 -20.09
C ARG A 47 -27.61 -2.14 -20.97
N LYS A 48 -26.88 -3.04 -21.64
CA LYS A 48 -27.46 -4.07 -22.49
C LYS A 48 -28.36 -5.04 -21.72
N ARG A 49 -27.98 -5.40 -20.49
CA ARG A 49 -28.70 -6.39 -19.66
C ARG A 49 -29.85 -5.80 -18.86
N THR A 50 -29.71 -4.57 -18.37
CA THR A 50 -30.66 -3.97 -17.40
C THR A 50 -31.40 -2.75 -17.92
N GLY A 51 -30.93 -2.17 -19.03
CA GLY A 51 -31.40 -0.88 -19.53
C GLY A 51 -30.86 0.34 -18.76
N PHE A 52 -30.14 0.15 -17.64
CA PHE A 52 -29.55 1.27 -16.90
C PHE A 52 -28.23 1.75 -17.51
N SER A 53 -28.13 3.05 -17.73
CA SER A 53 -26.87 3.72 -18.06
C SER A 53 -26.03 3.91 -16.80
N VAL A 54 -24.77 3.49 -16.85
CA VAL A 54 -23.82 3.70 -15.75
C VAL A 54 -23.11 5.03 -15.93
N VAL A 55 -23.13 5.85 -14.89
CA VAL A 55 -22.34 7.09 -14.78
C VAL A 55 -21.34 6.94 -13.65
N TYR A 56 -20.07 7.23 -13.92
CA TYR A 56 -19.06 7.29 -12.88
C TYR A 56 -19.11 8.65 -12.19
N GLY A 57 -19.46 8.61 -10.90
CA GLY A 57 -19.49 9.74 -10.00
C GLY A 57 -18.10 10.11 -9.47
N PRO A 58 -18.02 10.92 -8.40
CA PRO A 58 -16.75 11.39 -7.86
C PRO A 58 -15.93 10.26 -7.21
N VAL A 59 -14.63 10.51 -7.03
CA VAL A 59 -13.74 9.65 -6.23
C VAL A 59 -14.14 9.68 -4.75
N TYR A 60 -14.45 10.86 -4.22
CA TYR A 60 -14.81 11.03 -2.81
C TYR A 60 -16.32 11.22 -2.66
N ALA A 61 -16.94 10.46 -1.75
CA ALA A 61 -18.38 10.51 -1.52
C ALA A 61 -18.87 11.91 -1.07
N ARG A 62 -18.02 12.69 -0.40
CA ARG A 62 -18.34 14.08 0.01
C ARG A 62 -18.59 15.02 -1.18
N ASP A 63 -18.09 14.70 -2.36
CA ASP A 63 -18.26 15.51 -3.56
C ASP A 63 -19.57 15.15 -4.30
N LEU A 64 -20.33 14.15 -3.83
CA LEU A 64 -21.57 13.69 -4.46
C LEU A 64 -22.66 14.77 -4.55
N PRO A 65 -22.92 15.60 -3.52
CA PRO A 65 -23.91 16.67 -3.64
C PRO A 65 -23.56 17.68 -4.74
N ALA A 66 -22.29 18.08 -4.84
CA ALA A 66 -21.82 18.99 -5.88
C ALA A 66 -21.89 18.33 -7.27
N PHE A 67 -21.60 17.03 -7.36
CA PHE A 67 -21.75 16.25 -8.58
C PHE A 67 -23.19 16.20 -9.09
N LEU A 68 -24.18 16.05 -8.20
CA LEU A 68 -25.60 15.99 -8.58
C LEU A 68 -26.13 17.32 -9.14
N VAL A 69 -25.58 18.45 -8.68
CA VAL A 69 -26.00 19.79 -9.14
C VAL A 69 -25.23 20.22 -10.38
N GLY A 70 -23.90 20.06 -10.38
CA GLY A 70 -23.00 20.61 -11.40
C GLY A 70 -22.46 19.60 -12.40
N GLY A 71 -22.79 18.32 -12.26
CA GLY A 71 -22.31 17.25 -13.12
C GLY A 71 -20.82 16.93 -12.92
N LYS A 72 -20.19 16.41 -13.99
CA LYS A 72 -18.81 15.92 -13.96
C LYS A 72 -17.81 17.09 -13.95
N GLN A 73 -17.03 17.20 -12.87
CA GLN A 73 -15.89 18.10 -12.79
C GLN A 73 -14.57 17.32 -12.84
N PRO A 74 -13.52 17.81 -13.54
CA PRO A 74 -12.21 17.15 -13.61
C PRO A 74 -11.61 16.84 -12.24
N GLU A 75 -11.76 17.76 -11.28
CA GLU A 75 -11.19 17.67 -9.93
C GLU A 75 -11.77 16.51 -9.14
N MET A 76 -13.05 16.20 -9.34
CA MET A 76 -13.76 15.10 -8.69
C MET A 76 -13.29 13.71 -9.16
N ARG A 77 -12.57 13.64 -10.29
CA ARG A 77 -12.03 12.40 -10.86
C ARG A 77 -10.62 12.10 -10.39
N CYS A 78 -9.95 13.07 -9.75
CA CYS A 78 -8.58 12.93 -9.28
C CYS A 78 -8.53 12.48 -7.82
N VAL A 79 -7.74 11.44 -7.54
CA VAL A 79 -7.39 11.05 -6.17
C VAL A 79 -6.36 12.05 -5.64
N ARG A 80 -6.61 12.64 -4.46
CA ARG A 80 -5.71 13.64 -3.86
C ARG A 80 -4.48 13.01 -3.19
N PHE A 81 -4.64 11.81 -2.62
CA PHE A 81 -3.61 10.98 -1.98
C PHE A 81 -2.52 11.78 -1.23
N GLY A 82 -2.96 12.60 -0.28
CA GLY A 82 -2.11 13.51 0.50
C GLY A 82 -1.35 12.79 1.62
N LEU A 83 -0.66 13.57 2.48
CA LEU A 83 0.06 13.03 3.64
C LEU A 83 -0.88 12.31 4.61
N MET A 84 -2.06 12.90 4.90
CA MET A 84 -3.03 12.31 5.83
C MET A 84 -3.52 10.95 5.32
N ASP A 85 -3.86 10.86 4.03
CA ASP A 85 -4.32 9.62 3.39
C ASP A 85 -3.27 8.50 3.52
N ARG A 86 -1.98 8.84 3.43
CA ARG A 86 -0.88 7.89 3.63
C ARG A 86 -0.72 7.50 5.08
N THR A 87 -0.74 8.46 6.02
CA THR A 87 -0.54 8.15 7.44
C THR A 87 -1.61 7.22 8.01
N VAL A 88 -2.84 7.29 7.50
CA VAL A 88 -3.93 6.38 7.88
C VAL A 88 -3.65 4.93 7.46
N LEU A 89 -2.79 4.71 6.47
CA LEU A 89 -2.40 3.38 6.00
C LEU A 89 -1.21 2.78 6.78
N ILE A 90 -0.52 3.57 7.62
CA ILE A 90 0.60 3.09 8.43
C ILE A 90 0.23 1.86 9.27
N PRO A 91 -0.89 1.83 10.03
CA PRO A 91 -1.24 0.67 10.84
C PRO A 91 -1.46 -0.59 10.00
N MET A 92 -2.00 -0.44 8.78
CA MET A 92 -2.27 -1.57 7.88
C MET A 92 -1.00 -2.25 7.38
N GLU A 93 0.13 -1.53 7.31
CA GLU A 93 1.44 -2.10 6.94
C GLU A 93 2.25 -2.52 8.18
N LEU A 94 2.20 -1.72 9.25
CA LEU A 94 2.99 -1.93 10.47
C LEU A 94 2.51 -3.13 11.28
N ILE A 95 1.19 -3.31 11.44
CA ILE A 95 0.64 -4.41 12.25
C ILE A 95 1.00 -5.78 11.65
N PRO A 96 0.82 -6.04 10.33
CA PRO A 96 1.27 -7.29 9.72
C PRO A 96 2.78 -7.50 9.83
N ALA A 97 3.60 -6.45 9.68
CA ALA A 97 5.04 -6.55 9.86
C ALA A 97 5.41 -6.95 11.30
N LEU A 98 4.71 -6.38 12.30
CA LEU A 98 4.97 -6.64 13.71
C LEU A 98 4.57 -8.06 14.14
N LYS A 99 3.67 -8.75 13.42
CA LYS A 99 3.36 -10.16 13.68
C LYS A 99 4.58 -11.07 13.53
N TRP A 100 5.56 -10.67 12.70
CA TRP A 100 6.81 -11.40 12.52
C TRP A 100 7.86 -11.08 13.59
N ALA A 101 7.60 -10.08 14.46
CA ALA A 101 8.54 -9.68 15.51
C ALA A 101 8.99 -10.82 16.43
N PRO A 102 8.11 -11.72 16.92
CA PRO A 102 8.55 -12.82 17.79
C PRO A 102 9.52 -13.78 17.09
N VAL A 103 9.29 -14.04 15.80
CA VAL A 103 10.15 -14.91 14.98
C VAL A 103 11.52 -14.25 14.79
N ILE A 104 11.54 -12.96 14.47
CA ILE A 104 12.77 -12.18 14.28
C ILE A 104 13.57 -12.11 15.59
N VAL A 105 12.92 -11.79 16.71
CA VAL A 105 13.56 -11.75 18.03
C VAL A 105 14.10 -13.13 18.41
N GLY A 106 13.34 -14.20 18.18
CA GLY A 106 13.80 -15.57 18.40
C GLY A 106 15.05 -15.92 17.58
N LEU A 107 15.10 -15.50 16.31
CA LEU A 107 16.26 -15.71 15.45
C LEU A 107 17.50 -14.94 15.92
N ILE A 108 17.34 -13.67 16.31
CA ILE A 108 18.42 -12.85 16.87
C ILE A 108 18.99 -13.52 18.13
N LEU A 109 18.11 -13.97 19.04
CA LEU A 109 18.52 -14.66 20.26
C LEU A 109 19.28 -15.95 19.93
N LEU A 110 18.78 -16.79 19.02
CA LEU A 110 19.46 -18.02 18.60
C LEU A 110 20.87 -17.74 18.05
N MET A 111 21.01 -16.72 17.19
CA MET A 111 22.32 -16.34 16.64
C MET A 111 23.29 -15.89 17.74
N ARG A 112 22.82 -15.10 18.70
CA ARG A 112 23.64 -14.61 19.83
C ARG A 112 24.02 -15.72 20.81
N PHE A 113 23.11 -16.66 21.06
CA PHE A 113 23.42 -17.85 21.86
C PHE A 113 24.45 -18.74 21.19
N ALA A 114 24.37 -18.94 19.87
CA ALA A 114 25.35 -19.69 19.10
C ALA A 114 26.74 -19.01 19.08
N GLU A 115 26.78 -17.69 19.08
CA GLU A 115 28.01 -16.89 19.14
C GLU A 115 28.64 -16.86 20.55
N GLY A 116 27.92 -17.31 21.59
CA GLY A 116 28.41 -17.32 22.98
C GLY A 116 28.45 -15.94 23.66
N SER A 117 27.94 -14.90 23.00
CA SER A 117 27.96 -13.50 23.46
C SER A 117 26.84 -13.17 24.46
N GLY A 118 25.87 -14.07 24.65
CA GLY A 118 24.81 -13.97 25.67
C GLY A 118 23.85 -12.78 25.46
N THR A 119 23.24 -12.28 26.54
CA THR A 119 22.18 -11.25 26.51
C THR A 119 22.64 -9.81 26.79
N LYS A 120 23.94 -9.52 26.71
CA LYS A 120 24.46 -8.17 26.99
C LYS A 120 24.07 -7.15 25.90
N ILE A 121 24.44 -5.88 26.13
CA ILE A 121 24.16 -4.62 25.39
C ILE A 121 23.95 -4.73 23.85
N GLY A 122 24.51 -5.74 23.17
CA GLY A 122 24.30 -6.00 21.75
C GLY A 122 22.87 -6.36 21.33
N ILE A 123 22.08 -7.03 22.18
CA ILE A 123 20.68 -7.38 21.83
C ILE A 123 19.85 -6.13 21.56
N LEU A 124 20.02 -5.08 22.37
CA LEU A 124 19.28 -3.85 22.19
C LEU A 124 19.64 -3.16 20.87
N GLN A 125 20.92 -3.23 20.47
CA GLN A 125 21.38 -2.70 19.18
C GLN A 125 20.79 -3.48 18.00
N ASP A 126 20.73 -4.81 18.08
CA ASP A 126 20.11 -5.63 17.04
C ASP A 126 18.61 -5.32 16.92
N ILE A 127 17.91 -5.27 18.05
CA ILE A 127 16.49 -4.91 18.10
C ILE A 127 16.27 -3.53 17.46
N ILE A 128 17.01 -2.51 17.88
CA ILE A 128 16.90 -1.15 17.30
C ILE A 128 17.16 -1.18 15.79
N SER A 129 18.16 -1.96 15.35
CA SER A 129 18.52 -2.06 13.93
C SER A 129 17.37 -2.64 13.09
N TYR A 130 16.80 -3.76 13.52
CA TYR A 130 15.71 -4.44 12.82
C TYR A 130 14.39 -3.68 12.90
N PHE A 131 13.95 -3.26 14.08
CA PHE A 131 12.71 -2.50 14.22
C PHE A 131 12.81 -1.12 13.57
N GLY A 132 13.99 -0.52 13.57
CA GLY A 132 14.26 0.69 12.81
C GLY A 132 14.08 0.47 11.30
N ALA A 133 14.59 -0.64 10.75
CA ALA A 133 14.36 -0.98 9.34
C ALA A 133 12.87 -1.18 9.05
N VAL A 134 12.14 -1.88 9.93
CA VAL A 134 10.68 -2.03 9.80
C VAL A 134 9.99 -0.66 9.79
N ALA A 135 10.34 0.24 10.70
CA ALA A 135 9.79 1.60 10.76
C ALA A 135 10.16 2.41 9.51
N MET A 136 11.37 2.24 8.97
CA MET A 136 11.80 2.91 7.74
C MET A 136 10.95 2.46 6.53
N GLY A 137 10.67 1.16 6.41
CA GLY A 137 9.87 0.60 5.32
C GLY A 137 8.36 0.83 5.46
N THR A 138 7.84 0.94 6.68
CA THR A 138 6.38 1.05 6.93
C THR A 138 5.90 2.46 7.25
N VAL A 139 6.68 3.25 8.01
CA VAL A 139 6.29 4.59 8.47
C VAL A 139 6.96 5.65 7.61
N VAL A 140 8.29 5.67 7.63
CA VAL A 140 9.09 6.74 7.00
C VAL A 140 8.91 6.72 5.48
N PHE A 141 8.88 5.53 4.87
CA PHE A 141 8.61 5.37 3.46
C PHE A 141 7.29 6.04 3.02
N GLN A 142 6.20 5.85 3.76
CA GLN A 142 4.90 6.40 3.40
C GLN A 142 4.87 7.93 3.51
N VAL A 143 5.54 8.48 4.53
CA VAL A 143 5.65 9.93 4.72
C VAL A 143 6.54 10.55 3.64
N LEU A 144 7.69 9.92 3.35
CA LEU A 144 8.69 10.46 2.43
C LEU A 144 8.47 10.11 0.96
N LEU A 145 7.49 9.26 0.63
CA LEU A 145 7.28 8.70 -0.71
C LEU A 145 7.41 9.69 -1.88
N PRO A 146 6.86 10.93 -1.84
CA PRO A 146 6.96 11.87 -2.96
C PRO A 146 8.36 12.43 -3.17
N TRP A 147 9.18 12.49 -2.10
CA TRP A 147 10.49 13.12 -2.13
C TRP A 147 11.61 12.12 -2.45
N ILE A 148 11.37 10.81 -2.29
CA ILE A 148 12.39 9.80 -2.60
C ILE A 148 12.50 9.63 -4.13
N PRO A 149 13.70 9.79 -4.71
CA PRO A 149 13.90 9.70 -6.15
C PRO A 149 13.69 8.27 -6.68
N GLY A 150 13.34 8.19 -7.97
CA GLY A 150 13.16 6.93 -8.70
C GLY A 150 11.70 6.52 -8.86
N ARG A 151 11.45 5.56 -9.75
CA ARG A 151 10.10 5.02 -10.02
C ARG A 151 9.77 3.77 -9.21
N SER A 152 10.78 2.93 -8.96
CA SER A 152 10.59 1.65 -8.26
C SER A 152 10.46 1.83 -6.76
N PHE A 153 9.48 1.14 -6.16
CA PHE A 153 9.27 1.12 -4.73
C PHE A 153 10.35 0.29 -4.03
N VAL A 154 10.80 -0.80 -4.67
CA VAL A 154 11.95 -1.61 -4.19
C VAL A 154 13.19 -0.73 -4.06
N TRP A 155 13.54 0.04 -5.09
CA TRP A 155 14.68 0.94 -5.06
C TRP A 155 14.58 2.00 -3.96
N LYS A 156 13.42 2.65 -3.84
CA LYS A 156 13.18 3.68 -2.82
C LYS A 156 13.28 3.09 -1.41
N GLY A 157 12.70 1.91 -1.19
CA GLY A 157 12.75 1.21 0.09
C GLY A 157 14.17 0.74 0.43
N TRP A 158 14.90 0.20 -0.53
CA TRP A 158 16.31 -0.17 -0.38
C TRP A 158 17.17 1.03 0.02
N LEU A 159 16.98 2.17 -0.67
CA LEU A 159 17.72 3.41 -0.37
C LEU A 159 17.49 3.87 1.07
N LEU A 160 16.24 3.87 1.55
CA LEU A 160 15.92 4.21 2.94
C LEU A 160 16.56 3.26 3.94
N GLY A 161 16.54 1.95 3.69
CA GLY A 161 17.18 0.98 4.56
C GLY A 161 18.70 1.06 4.53
N ALA A 162 19.30 1.42 3.39
CA ALA A 162 20.74 1.63 3.26
C ALA A 162 21.17 2.87 4.06
N ILE A 163 20.42 3.96 3.98
CA ILE A 163 20.64 5.16 4.82
C ILE A 163 20.54 4.79 6.30
N TRP A 164 19.54 3.99 6.68
CA TRP A 164 19.40 3.52 8.06
C TRP A 164 20.59 2.66 8.52
N ALA A 165 20.99 1.66 7.73
CA ALA A 165 22.13 0.80 8.03
C ALA A 165 23.45 1.59 8.15
N LEU A 166 23.68 2.54 7.25
CA LEU A 166 24.86 3.42 7.30
C LEU A 166 24.83 4.34 8.53
N SER A 167 23.66 4.87 8.89
CA SER A 167 23.52 5.69 10.09
C SER A 167 23.84 4.89 11.36
N LEU A 168 23.39 3.63 11.44
CA LEU A 168 23.71 2.73 12.55
C LEU A 168 25.21 2.41 12.59
N ALA A 169 25.82 2.13 11.44
CA ALA A 169 27.27 1.88 11.36
C ALA A 169 28.09 3.07 11.85
N PHE A 170 27.67 4.30 11.51
CA PHE A 170 28.33 5.53 11.95
C PHE A 170 28.19 5.79 13.45
N TRP A 171 26.98 5.62 14.00
CA TRP A 171 26.68 5.93 15.40
C TRP A 171 27.17 4.86 16.37
N LEU A 172 26.94 3.58 16.06
CA LEU A 172 27.23 2.47 16.98
C LEU A 172 28.64 1.91 16.80
N ARG A 173 29.31 2.23 15.68
CA ARG A 173 30.64 1.71 15.30
C ARG A 173 30.79 0.21 15.56
N PRO A 174 29.89 -0.65 15.03
CA PRO A 174 29.96 -2.08 15.25
C PRO A 174 31.18 -2.69 14.54
N LEU A 175 31.50 -3.95 14.84
CA LEU A 175 32.52 -4.68 14.09
C LEU A 175 32.18 -4.69 12.59
N LEU A 176 33.22 -4.71 11.75
CA LEU A 176 33.08 -4.65 10.29
C LEU A 176 32.10 -5.70 9.74
N TRP A 177 32.20 -6.95 10.23
CA TRP A 177 31.32 -8.04 9.80
C TRP A 177 29.84 -7.79 10.14
N ILE A 178 29.54 -7.17 11.28
CA ILE A 178 28.18 -6.81 11.69
C ILE A 178 27.67 -5.65 10.82
N ALA A 179 28.52 -4.64 10.56
CA ALA A 179 28.17 -3.52 9.69
C ALA A 179 27.82 -3.99 8.28
N VAL A 180 28.64 -4.89 7.70
CA VAL A 180 28.42 -5.47 6.37
C VAL A 180 27.14 -6.31 6.35
N SER A 181 26.91 -7.12 7.38
CA SER A 181 25.68 -7.92 7.50
C SER A 181 24.43 -7.04 7.56
N ASN A 182 24.45 -6.00 8.39
CA ASN A 182 23.34 -5.04 8.49
C ASN A 182 23.10 -4.29 7.17
N LEU A 183 24.16 -3.94 6.45
CA LEU A 183 24.06 -3.28 5.14
C LEU A 183 23.47 -4.20 4.06
N LEU A 184 23.62 -5.52 4.19
CA LEU A 184 23.00 -6.47 3.28
C LEU A 184 21.53 -6.73 3.64
N VAL A 185 21.22 -6.88 4.93
CA VAL A 185 19.92 -7.37 5.40
C VAL A 185 18.89 -6.25 5.56
N LEU A 186 19.25 -5.15 6.23
CA LEU A 186 18.27 -4.10 6.56
C LEU A 186 17.66 -3.43 5.31
N PRO A 187 18.44 -3.11 4.25
CA PRO A 187 17.87 -2.57 3.01
C PRO A 187 16.91 -3.52 2.30
N MET A 188 17.14 -4.83 2.40
CA MET A 188 16.24 -5.82 1.82
C MET A 188 14.90 -5.89 2.56
N ILE A 189 14.94 -5.82 3.88
CA ILE A 189 13.71 -5.76 4.71
C ILE A 189 12.91 -4.51 4.38
N THR A 190 13.56 -3.34 4.32
CA THR A 190 12.87 -2.09 4.01
C THR A 190 12.34 -2.06 2.59
N ALA A 191 13.07 -2.61 1.62
CA ALA A 191 12.63 -2.73 0.23
C ALA A 191 11.39 -3.63 0.10
N TYR A 192 11.38 -4.77 0.78
CA TYR A 192 10.22 -5.67 0.79
C TYR A 192 8.98 -5.02 1.41
N LEU A 193 9.15 -4.33 2.54
CA LEU A 193 8.04 -3.62 3.19
C LEU A 193 7.52 -2.45 2.35
N ALA A 194 8.43 -1.71 1.70
CA ALA A 194 8.06 -0.66 0.75
C ALA A 194 7.27 -1.22 -0.44
N LEU A 195 7.66 -2.38 -0.98
CA LEU A 195 6.99 -3.02 -2.10
C LEU A 195 5.53 -3.38 -1.77
N ASN A 196 5.23 -3.79 -0.54
CA ASN A 196 3.85 -4.08 -0.11
C ASN A 196 2.94 -2.86 -0.21
N PHE A 197 3.48 -1.65 -0.06
CA PHE A 197 2.72 -0.41 -0.17
C PHE A 197 2.29 -0.05 -1.60
N THR A 198 2.83 -0.71 -2.65
CA THR A 198 2.49 -0.41 -4.05
C THR A 198 1.00 -0.50 -4.36
N GLY A 199 0.28 -1.43 -3.71
CA GLY A 199 -1.17 -1.62 -3.88
C GLY A 199 -2.04 -0.52 -3.29
N SER A 200 -1.47 0.36 -2.47
CA SER A 200 -2.17 1.39 -1.71
C SER A 200 -1.98 2.80 -2.28
N THR A 201 -1.17 2.95 -3.33
CA THR A 201 -0.82 4.26 -3.91
C THR A 201 -1.27 4.42 -5.35
N THR A 202 -1.34 5.68 -5.79
CA THR A 202 -1.63 6.04 -7.18
C THR A 202 -0.37 6.18 -8.05
N PHE A 203 0.81 5.88 -7.52
CA PHE A 203 2.09 6.11 -8.21
C PHE A 203 2.45 4.98 -9.19
N THR A 204 2.02 3.75 -8.91
CA THR A 204 2.44 2.56 -9.66
C THR A 204 1.28 1.92 -10.40
N SER A 205 1.54 1.46 -11.62
CA SER A 205 0.61 0.59 -12.36
C SER A 205 0.86 -0.88 -12.03
N LEU A 206 -0.17 -1.71 -12.20
CA LEU A 206 -0.06 -3.17 -12.00
C LEU A 206 1.08 -3.79 -12.81
N SER A 207 1.22 -3.38 -14.08
CA SER A 207 2.30 -3.85 -14.96
C SER A 207 3.69 -3.41 -14.49
N GLY A 208 3.80 -2.22 -13.89
CA GLY A 208 5.04 -1.73 -13.28
C GLY A 208 5.44 -2.59 -12.08
N VAL A 209 4.51 -2.87 -11.18
CA VAL A 209 4.75 -3.71 -9.99
C VAL A 209 5.13 -5.14 -10.39
N GLN A 210 4.46 -5.73 -11.37
CA GLN A 210 4.83 -7.05 -11.88
C GLN A 210 6.26 -7.10 -12.46
N LYS A 211 6.70 -6.01 -13.10
CA LYS A 211 8.08 -5.90 -13.58
C LYS A 211 9.07 -5.80 -12.41
N GLU A 212 8.73 -5.05 -11.36
CA GLU A 212 9.57 -4.93 -10.16
C GLU A 212 9.69 -6.23 -9.39
N ILE A 213 8.65 -7.05 -9.32
CA ILE A 213 8.70 -8.38 -8.65
C ILE A 213 9.55 -9.39 -9.44
N ARG A 214 9.63 -9.24 -10.77
CA ARG A 214 10.39 -10.16 -11.63
C ARG A 214 11.89 -9.90 -11.62
N LEU A 215 12.30 -8.65 -11.35
CA LEU A 215 13.69 -8.21 -11.31
C LEU A 215 14.30 -8.49 -9.93
#